data_AF-A0A7C0YLK3-F1
#
_entry.id   AF-A0A7C0YLK3-F1
#
_cell.length_a   1.000
_cell.length_b   1.000
_cell.length_c   1.000
_cell.angle_alpha   90.00
_cell.angle_beta   90.00
_cell.angle_gamma   90.00
#
_symmetry.space_group_name_H-M   'P 1'
#
loop_
_entity.id
_entity.type
_entity.pdbx_description
1 polymer ?
#
loop_
_entity_poly.entity_id
_entity_poly.type
_entity_poly.pdbx_seq_one_letter_code
_entity_poly.pdbx_strand_id
1 'polypeptide(L)'
;KSRFTMGLIADIQAPSIETKVAILQQKAAYQRIQIPQDVSYWLASRIKSNIRELEGCLLKLAAHSSLTGVPITLEMAKGVLQDFLDEEDRPVTIESIKKAVSEYYGIRLHDIISKKRTKEIAIPRQIAMYLCRELTDLSLNDIGKGFGGKDHATVLYAHKQIEKRKAEDEAFRRIIDSLIKKISE
;
A
#
# COMPACT_ATOMS: atom_id res chain seq x y z
N LYS A 1 0.69 -13.36 35.49
CA LYS A 1 -0.05 -12.09 35.25
C LYS A 1 0.94 -10.94 35.37
N SER A 2 1.13 -10.16 34.31
CA SER A 2 2.30 -9.28 34.08
C SER A 2 2.13 -7.88 34.67
N ARG A 3 3.21 -7.28 35.21
CA ARG A 3 3.23 -5.94 35.85
C ARG A 3 2.78 -4.79 34.94
N PHE A 4 2.71 -5.02 33.62
CA PHE A 4 2.24 -4.04 32.63
C PHE A 4 0.75 -3.67 32.76
N THR A 5 -0.06 -4.47 33.46
CA THR A 5 -1.49 -4.16 33.68
C THR A 5 -1.78 -3.43 34.99
N MET A 6 -0.75 -3.06 35.77
CA MET A 6 -0.92 -2.38 37.06
C MET A 6 -0.81 -0.84 36.96
N GLY A 7 -0.63 -0.29 35.75
CA GLY A 7 -0.61 1.15 35.48
C GLY A 7 -1.80 1.59 34.60
N LEU A 8 -1.91 2.90 34.35
CA LEU A 8 -2.92 3.46 33.44
C LEU A 8 -2.53 3.14 32.00
N ILE A 9 -3.35 2.33 31.32
CA ILE A 9 -3.18 1.98 29.92
C ILE A 9 -4.04 2.94 29.10
N ALA A 10 -3.38 3.82 28.35
CA ALA A 10 -4.05 4.69 27.38
C ALA A 10 -3.90 4.08 25.98
N ASP A 11 -5.04 3.82 25.34
CA ASP A 11 -5.07 3.34 23.96
C ASP A 11 -4.95 4.52 23.00
N ILE A 12 -4.09 4.40 21.98
CA ILE A 12 -3.85 5.43 20.98
C ILE A 12 -4.36 4.91 19.65
N GLN A 13 -5.49 5.48 19.21
CA GLN A 13 -6.12 5.15 17.94
C GLN A 13 -5.67 6.12 16.84
N ALA A 14 -5.82 5.71 15.58
CA ALA A 14 -5.58 6.60 14.46
C ALA A 14 -6.55 7.80 14.52
N PRO A 15 -6.08 9.02 14.21
CA PRO A 15 -6.92 10.21 14.29
C PRO A 15 -8.04 10.16 13.24
N SER A 16 -9.25 10.54 13.66
CA SER A 16 -10.36 10.78 12.74
C SER A 16 -10.05 11.92 11.77
N ILE A 17 -10.83 12.08 10.70
CA ILE A 17 -10.64 13.18 9.73
C ILE A 17 -10.70 14.54 10.45
N GLU A 18 -11.66 14.71 11.37
CA GLU A 18 -11.83 15.93 12.16
C GLU A 18 -10.58 16.19 13.02
N THR A 19 -10.03 15.13 13.62
CA THR A 19 -8.81 15.20 14.43
C THR A 19 -7.60 15.54 13.57
N LYS A 20 -7.49 14.97 12.36
CA LYS A 20 -6.44 15.29 11.38
C LYS A 20 -6.52 16.76 10.96
N VAL A 21 -7.71 17.29 10.67
CA VAL A 21 -7.91 18.71 10.35
C VAL A 21 -7.47 19.60 11.51
N ALA A 22 -7.87 19.26 12.75
CA ALA A 22 -7.48 20.03 13.92
C ALA A 22 -5.96 20.05 14.14
N ILE A 23 -5.29 18.91 14.00
CA ILE A 23 -3.83 18.80 14.09
C ILE A 23 -3.16 19.63 13.00
N LEU A 24 -3.65 19.54 11.76
CA LEU A 24 -3.11 20.27 10.61
C LEU A 24 -3.22 21.78 10.81
N GLN A 25 -4.39 22.26 11.23
CA GLN A 25 -4.62 23.68 11.52
C GLN A 25 -3.74 24.17 12.68
N GLN A 26 -3.59 23.38 13.75
CA GLN A 26 -2.73 23.72 14.86
C GLN A 26 -1.25 23.82 14.43
N LYS A 27 -0.77 22.88 13.61
CA LYS A 27 0.59 22.92 13.05
C LYS A 27 0.79 24.10 12.11
N ALA A 28 -0.17 24.38 11.24
CA ALA A 28 -0.13 25.54 10.34
C ALA A 28 -0.05 26.85 11.12
N ALA A 29 -0.86 27.00 12.17
CA ALA A 29 -0.82 28.17 13.05
C ALA A 29 0.54 28.34 13.75
N TYR A 30 1.10 27.25 14.29
CA TYR A 30 2.42 27.26 14.92
C TYR A 30 3.53 27.68 13.95
N GLN A 31 3.46 27.23 12.70
CA GLN A 31 4.42 27.55 11.64
C GLN A 31 4.09 28.84 10.88
N ARG A 32 3.02 29.56 11.26
CA ARG A 32 2.52 30.78 10.59
C ARG A 32 2.20 30.58 9.10
N ILE A 33 1.74 29.38 8.73
CA ILE A 33 1.29 29.05 7.38
C ILE A 33 -0.20 29.36 7.27
N GLN A 34 -0.57 30.19 6.29
CA GLN A 34 -1.98 30.43 5.98
C GLN A 34 -2.50 29.32 5.07
N ILE A 35 -3.29 28.42 5.65
CA ILE A 35 -3.95 27.34 4.91
C ILE A 35 -5.47 27.48 5.01
N PRO A 36 -6.19 27.54 3.88
CA PRO A 36 -7.64 27.53 3.88
C PRO A 36 -8.24 26.23 4.45
N GLN A 37 -9.46 26.33 4.97
CA GLN A 37 -10.14 25.21 5.63
C GLN A 37 -10.50 24.08 4.66
N ASP A 38 -10.89 24.42 3.43
CA ASP A 38 -11.16 23.48 2.35
C ASP A 38 -9.91 22.68 1.95
N VAL A 39 -8.74 23.33 1.89
CA VAL A 39 -7.45 22.64 1.66
C VAL A 39 -7.12 21.71 2.82
N SER A 40 -7.32 22.18 4.06
CA SER A 40 -7.09 21.36 5.26
C SER A 40 -7.98 20.12 5.29
N TYR A 41 -9.27 20.27 4.97
CA TYR A 41 -10.22 19.17 4.88
C TYR A 41 -9.86 18.21 3.75
N TRP A 42 -9.53 18.74 2.58
CA TRP A 42 -9.11 17.94 1.43
C TRP A 42 -7.88 17.08 1.75
N LEU A 43 -6.84 17.67 2.35
CA LEU A 43 -5.65 16.94 2.80
C LEU A 43 -5.99 15.84 3.81
N ALA A 44 -6.78 16.17 4.83
CA ALA A 44 -7.17 15.21 5.87
C ALA A 44 -8.04 14.05 5.34
N SER A 45 -8.84 14.31 4.29
CA SER A 45 -9.68 13.30 3.64
C SER A 45 -8.90 12.36 2.71
N ARG A 46 -7.83 12.85 2.07
CA ARG A 46 -7.06 12.08 1.10
C ARG A 46 -5.89 11.33 1.72
N ILE A 47 -5.23 11.92 2.71
CA ILE A 47 -4.08 11.30 3.40
C ILE A 47 -4.62 10.32 4.45
N LYS A 48 -4.73 9.05 4.07
CA LYS A 48 -5.16 7.96 4.96
C LYS A 48 -4.08 7.58 5.97
N SER A 49 -2.83 7.83 5.60
CA SER A 49 -1.60 7.51 6.28
C SER A 49 -1.37 8.32 7.58
N ASN A 50 -0.15 8.25 8.13
CA ASN A 50 0.21 8.79 9.43
C ASN A 50 0.24 10.34 9.47
N ILE A 51 0.24 10.93 10.69
CA ILE A 51 0.24 12.39 10.89
C ILE A 51 1.48 13.08 10.27
N ARG A 52 2.61 12.38 10.14
CA ARG A 52 3.86 12.97 9.62
C ARG A 52 3.74 13.33 8.15
N GLU A 53 3.01 12.55 7.36
CA GLU A 53 2.80 12.85 5.94
C GLU A 53 1.85 14.03 5.73
N LEU A 54 0.84 14.15 6.59
CA LEU A 54 -0.04 15.32 6.64
C LEU A 54 0.77 16.61 6.88
N GLU A 55 1.74 16.55 7.79
CA GLU A 55 2.70 17.63 8.03
C GLU A 55 3.67 17.87 6.86
N GLY A 56 4.14 16.79 6.21
CA GLY A 56 4.98 16.89 5.02
C GLY A 56 4.28 17.62 3.87
N CYS A 57 2.99 17.33 3.65
CA CYS A 57 2.17 18.03 2.65
C CYS A 57 2.01 19.50 2.99
N LEU A 58 1.72 19.84 4.25
CA LEU A 58 1.63 21.23 4.71
C LEU A 58 2.92 21.99 4.42
N LEU A 59 4.08 21.44 4.78
CA LEU A 59 5.39 22.06 4.56
C LEU A 59 5.69 22.25 3.08
N LYS A 60 5.34 21.28 2.23
CA LYS A 60 5.54 21.37 0.79
C LYS A 60 4.68 22.46 0.16
N LEU A 61 3.41 22.58 0.55
CA LEU A 61 2.53 23.65 0.10
C LEU A 61 3.04 25.02 0.56
N ALA A 62 3.48 25.13 1.82
CA ALA A 62 4.07 26.36 2.34
C ALA A 62 5.35 26.76 1.60
N ALA A 63 6.24 25.80 1.32
CA ALA A 63 7.44 26.03 0.54
C ALA A 63 7.12 26.49 -0.89
N HIS A 64 6.16 25.84 -1.56
CA HIS A 64 5.75 26.23 -2.91
C HIS A 64 5.14 27.64 -2.91
N SER A 65 4.26 27.94 -1.95
CA SER A 65 3.66 29.27 -1.80
C SER A 65 4.71 30.34 -1.52
N SER A 66 5.69 30.05 -0.66
CA SER A 66 6.78 30.97 -0.36
C SER A 66 7.72 31.22 -1.55
N LEU A 67 7.94 30.21 -2.41
CA LEU A 67 8.83 30.33 -3.57
C LEU A 67 8.17 31.02 -4.76
N THR A 68 6.86 30.79 -4.96
CA THR A 68 6.11 31.34 -6.10
C THR A 68 5.37 32.63 -5.78
N GLY A 69 5.19 32.95 -4.50
CA GLY A 69 4.36 34.05 -4.03
C GLY A 69 2.86 33.81 -4.19
N VAL A 70 2.44 32.62 -4.65
CA VAL A 70 1.04 32.27 -4.85
C VAL A 70 0.44 31.78 -3.54
N PRO A 71 -0.73 32.29 -3.10
CA PRO A 71 -1.37 31.81 -1.88
C PRO A 71 -1.79 30.34 -2.00
N ILE A 72 -1.84 29.64 -0.86
CA ILE A 72 -2.31 28.26 -0.83
C ILE A 72 -3.81 28.23 -1.15
N THR A 73 -4.16 27.62 -2.28
CA THR A 73 -5.54 27.35 -2.72
C THR A 73 -5.72 25.87 -2.98
N LEU A 74 -6.97 25.40 -3.07
CA LEU A 74 -7.27 24.00 -3.39
C LEU A 74 -6.71 23.58 -4.76
N GLU A 75 -6.71 24.47 -5.74
CA GLU A 75 -6.15 24.20 -7.07
C GLU A 75 -4.63 24.04 -7.02
N MET A 76 -3.94 24.96 -6.33
CA MET A 76 -2.49 24.88 -6.12
C MET A 76 -2.13 23.60 -5.38
N ALA A 77 -2.88 23.26 -4.33
CA ALA A 77 -2.64 22.05 -3.55
C ALA A 77 -2.79 20.77 -4.38
N LYS A 78 -3.82 20.69 -5.23
CA LYS A 78 -4.01 19.56 -6.16
C LYS A 78 -2.86 19.43 -7.14
N GLY A 79 -2.41 20.54 -7.74
CA GLY A 79 -1.30 20.51 -8.70
C GLY A 79 0.04 20.13 -8.07
N VAL A 80 0.38 20.69 -6.91
CA VAL A 80 1.67 20.46 -6.22
C VAL A 80 1.76 19.07 -5.60
N LEU A 81 0.63 18.52 -5.16
CA LEU A 81 0.59 17.24 -4.44
C LEU A 81 0.11 16.07 -5.31
N GLN A 82 -0.13 16.28 -6.61
CA GLN A 82 -0.61 15.24 -7.52
C GLN A 82 0.31 14.00 -7.49
N ASP A 83 1.61 14.19 -7.75
CA ASP A 83 2.58 13.09 -7.78
C ASP A 83 2.75 12.40 -6.41
N PHE A 84 2.55 13.15 -5.31
CA PHE A 84 2.74 12.63 -3.95
C PHE A 84 1.54 11.81 -3.48
N LEU A 85 0.33 12.18 -3.91
CA LEU A 85 -0.90 11.46 -3.57
C LEU A 85 -1.19 10.31 -4.55
N ASP A 86 -0.60 10.34 -5.75
CA ASP A 86 -0.73 9.27 -6.75
C ASP A 86 0.21 8.08 -6.49
N GLU A 87 1.28 8.25 -5.68
CA GLU A 87 2.14 7.14 -5.24
C GLU A 87 1.42 6.21 -4.25
N GLU A 88 0.54 6.72 -3.38
CA GLU A 88 -0.21 5.91 -2.42
C GLU A 88 -1.37 5.11 -3.04
N ASP A 89 -1.85 5.55 -4.20
CA ASP A 89 -3.02 4.98 -4.88
C ASP A 89 -2.64 4.14 -6.11
N ARG A 90 -1.37 3.76 -6.33
CA ARG A 90 -1.09 2.74 -7.35
C ARG A 90 -1.71 1.43 -6.89
N PRO A 91 -2.83 0.98 -7.50
CA PRO A 91 -3.44 -0.24 -7.07
C PRO A 91 -2.45 -1.37 -7.31
N VAL A 92 -2.32 -2.27 -6.33
CA VAL A 92 -1.59 -3.51 -6.56
C VAL A 92 -2.30 -4.23 -7.71
N THR A 93 -1.57 -4.43 -8.81
CA THR A 93 -2.10 -5.08 -10.01
C THR A 93 -1.53 -6.48 -10.14
N ILE A 94 -2.22 -7.35 -10.89
CA ILE A 94 -1.68 -8.67 -11.21
C ILE A 94 -0.31 -8.53 -11.90
N GLU A 95 -0.15 -7.54 -12.79
CA GLU A 95 1.11 -7.25 -13.48
C GLU A 95 2.24 -6.86 -12.52
N SER A 96 2.01 -5.99 -11.53
CA SER A 96 3.04 -5.61 -10.56
C SER A 96 3.47 -6.82 -9.70
N ILE A 97 2.52 -7.66 -9.28
CA ILE A 97 2.81 -8.89 -8.53
C ILE A 97 3.63 -9.87 -9.38
N LYS A 98 3.20 -10.15 -10.62
CA LYS A 98 3.94 -11.03 -11.53
C LYS A 98 5.37 -10.54 -11.72
N LYS A 99 5.55 -9.23 -11.90
CA LYS A 99 6.87 -8.62 -12.07
C LYS A 99 7.75 -8.84 -10.82
N ALA A 100 7.25 -8.48 -9.64
CA ALA A 100 7.98 -8.65 -8.39
C ALA A 100 8.40 -10.10 -8.13
N VAL A 101 7.49 -11.06 -8.36
CA VAL A 101 7.77 -12.48 -8.22
C VAL A 101 8.76 -12.97 -9.29
N SER A 102 8.63 -12.51 -10.54
CA SER A 102 9.52 -12.89 -11.63
C SER A 102 10.96 -12.44 -11.39
N GLU A 103 11.13 -11.22 -10.88
CA GLU A 103 12.45 -10.67 -10.51
C GLU A 103 13.08 -11.46 -9.36
N TYR A 104 12.30 -11.78 -8.33
CA TYR A 104 12.82 -12.51 -7.17
C TYR A 104 13.31 -13.92 -7.54
N TYR A 105 12.56 -14.63 -8.38
CA TYR A 105 12.91 -16.01 -8.79
C TYR A 105 13.77 -16.07 -10.06
N GLY A 106 14.13 -14.94 -10.66
CA GLY A 106 14.95 -14.89 -11.88
C GLY A 106 14.28 -15.54 -13.10
N ILE A 107 12.94 -15.55 -13.15
CA ILE A 107 12.17 -16.14 -14.25
C ILE A 107 11.57 -15.06 -15.14
N ARG A 108 11.21 -15.42 -16.38
CA ARG A 108 10.57 -14.47 -17.29
C ARG A 108 9.08 -14.36 -16.98
N LEU A 109 8.51 -13.16 -17.12
CA LEU A 109 7.08 -12.92 -16.88
C LEU A 109 6.18 -13.86 -17.70
N HIS A 110 6.57 -14.17 -18.94
CA HIS A 110 5.83 -15.09 -19.81
C HIS A 110 5.82 -16.54 -19.29
N ASP A 111 6.83 -16.96 -18.53
CA ASP A 111 6.86 -18.30 -17.96
C ASP A 111 5.80 -18.45 -16.85
N ILE A 112 5.54 -17.37 -16.10
CA ILE A 112 4.49 -17.33 -15.06
C ILE A 112 3.10 -17.58 -15.67
N ILE A 113 2.80 -17.04 -16.84
CA ILE A 113 1.51 -17.27 -17.53
C ILE A 113 1.48 -18.54 -18.39
N SER A 114 2.63 -19.19 -18.59
CA SER A 114 2.73 -20.36 -19.45
C SER A 114 2.01 -21.60 -18.89
N LYS A 115 1.85 -22.62 -19.74
CA LYS A 115 1.36 -23.95 -19.34
C LYS A 115 2.46 -24.83 -18.73
N LYS A 116 3.72 -24.36 -18.63
CA LYS A 116 4.85 -25.14 -18.09
C LYS A 116 4.59 -25.49 -16.61
N ARG A 117 4.83 -26.76 -16.27
CA ARG A 117 4.57 -27.35 -14.94
C ARG A 117 5.84 -27.67 -14.15
N THR A 118 7.01 -27.30 -14.66
CA THR A 118 8.29 -27.47 -13.94
C THR A 118 8.24 -26.75 -12.60
N LYS A 119 8.83 -27.35 -11.55
CA LYS A 119 8.77 -26.84 -10.18
C LYS A 119 9.28 -25.39 -10.08
N GLU A 120 10.32 -25.07 -10.83
CA GLU A 120 10.93 -23.74 -10.96
C GLU A 120 9.97 -22.66 -11.47
N ILE A 121 8.90 -23.04 -12.18
CA ILE A 121 7.89 -22.10 -12.70
C ILE A 121 6.59 -22.23 -11.91
N ALA A 122 6.22 -23.45 -11.52
CA ALA A 122 4.99 -23.73 -10.81
C ALA A 122 4.96 -23.07 -9.42
N ILE A 123 6.06 -23.13 -8.66
CA ILE A 123 6.13 -22.52 -7.33
C ILE A 123 6.02 -20.99 -7.40
N PRO A 124 6.82 -20.26 -8.21
CA PRO A 124 6.66 -18.81 -8.33
C PRO A 124 5.26 -18.41 -8.80
N ARG A 125 4.67 -19.16 -9.74
CA ARG A 125 3.29 -18.91 -10.19
C ARG A 125 2.26 -19.05 -9.06
N GLN A 126 2.37 -20.11 -8.24
CA GLN A 126 1.48 -20.31 -7.10
C GLN A 126 1.63 -19.18 -6.07
N ILE A 127 2.85 -18.71 -5.83
CA ILE A 127 3.14 -17.55 -4.99
C ILE A 127 2.49 -16.29 -5.56
N ALA A 128 2.63 -16.03 -6.86
CA ALA A 128 2.00 -14.88 -7.50
C ALA A 128 0.47 -14.91 -7.39
N MET A 129 -0.16 -16.08 -7.55
CA MET A 129 -1.61 -16.25 -7.35
C MET A 129 -2.04 -16.01 -5.91
N TYR A 130 -1.27 -16.53 -4.94
CA TYR A 130 -1.50 -16.28 -3.52
C TYR A 130 -1.42 -14.79 -3.22
N LEU A 131 -0.37 -14.10 -3.66
CA LEU A 131 -0.20 -12.66 -3.44
C LEU A 131 -1.31 -11.84 -4.11
N CYS A 132 -1.79 -12.23 -5.29
CA CYS A 132 -2.95 -11.57 -5.89
C CYS A 132 -4.19 -11.69 -5.01
N ARG A 133 -4.37 -12.83 -4.33
CA ARG A 133 -5.51 -13.02 -3.44
C ARG A 133 -5.40 -12.22 -2.14
N GLU A 134 -4.18 -12.04 -1.63
CA GLU A 134 -3.93 -11.32 -0.38
C GLU A 134 -3.89 -9.79 -0.57
N LEU A 135 -3.41 -9.31 -1.72
CA LEU A 135 -3.11 -7.89 -1.94
C LEU A 135 -4.10 -7.18 -2.88
N THR A 136 -5.10 -7.90 -3.40
CA THR A 136 -6.11 -7.32 -4.32
C THR A 136 -7.50 -7.84 -4.01
N ASP A 137 -8.52 -7.06 -4.33
CA ASP A 137 -9.94 -7.43 -4.20
C ASP A 137 -10.46 -8.29 -5.37
N LEU A 138 -9.56 -8.82 -6.21
CA LEU A 138 -9.94 -9.55 -7.41
C LEU A 138 -10.58 -10.91 -7.08
N SER A 139 -11.56 -11.28 -7.89
CA SER A 139 -12.18 -12.60 -7.81
C SER A 139 -11.20 -13.70 -8.24
N LEU A 140 -11.39 -14.92 -7.75
CA LEU A 140 -10.56 -16.08 -8.15
C LEU A 140 -10.58 -16.30 -9.67
N ASN A 141 -11.70 -15.99 -10.34
CA ASN A 141 -11.80 -16.07 -11.79
C ASN A 141 -10.94 -15.02 -12.49
N ASP A 142 -10.92 -13.78 -11.98
CA ASP A 142 -10.15 -12.70 -12.61
C ASP A 142 -8.65 -12.88 -12.38
N ILE A 143 -8.26 -13.37 -11.20
CA ILE A 143 -6.88 -13.85 -10.95
C ILE A 143 -6.55 -14.94 -11.97
N GLY A 144 -7.40 -15.97 -12.10
CA GLY A 144 -7.20 -17.07 -13.04
C GLY A 144 -7.01 -16.63 -14.50
N LYS A 145 -7.82 -15.69 -14.98
CA LYS A 145 -7.67 -15.04 -16.30
C LYS A 145 -6.30 -14.39 -16.45
N GLY A 146 -5.85 -13.67 -15.43
CA GLY A 146 -4.53 -13.03 -15.39
C GLY A 146 -3.35 -14.01 -15.49
N PHE A 147 -3.52 -15.29 -15.15
CA PHE A 147 -2.47 -16.32 -15.19
C PHE A 147 -2.58 -17.27 -16.38
N GLY A 148 -3.04 -16.78 -17.53
CA GLY A 148 -3.16 -17.56 -18.77
C GLY A 148 -4.44 -18.38 -18.86
N GLY A 149 -5.55 -17.85 -18.32
CA GLY A 149 -6.86 -18.48 -18.39
C GLY A 149 -7.00 -19.74 -17.52
N LYS A 150 -6.44 -19.72 -16.31
CA LYS A 150 -6.55 -20.85 -15.36
C LYS A 150 -7.86 -20.80 -14.60
N ASP A 151 -8.38 -21.97 -14.26
CA ASP A 151 -9.62 -22.08 -13.48
C ASP A 151 -9.45 -21.55 -12.06
N HIS A 152 -10.52 -21.00 -11.48
CA HIS A 152 -10.58 -20.55 -10.08
C HIS A 152 -10.10 -21.63 -9.09
N ALA A 153 -10.38 -22.91 -9.38
CA ALA A 153 -9.94 -24.04 -8.56
C ALA A 153 -8.40 -24.14 -8.49
N THR A 154 -7.70 -23.76 -9.56
CA THR A 154 -6.24 -23.70 -9.58
C THR A 154 -5.72 -22.60 -8.66
N VAL A 155 -6.37 -21.43 -8.68
CA VAL A 155 -6.02 -20.30 -7.80
C VAL A 155 -6.27 -20.67 -6.33
N LEU A 156 -7.41 -21.30 -6.05
CA LEU A 156 -7.75 -21.78 -4.70
C LEU A 156 -6.75 -22.84 -4.20
N TYR A 157 -6.36 -23.78 -5.07
CA TYR A 157 -5.34 -24.77 -4.75
C TYR A 157 -3.99 -24.10 -4.44
N ALA A 158 -3.56 -23.16 -5.29
CA ALA A 158 -2.33 -22.41 -5.07
C ALA A 158 -2.35 -21.69 -3.71
N HIS A 159 -3.44 -20.99 -3.39
CA HIS A 159 -3.61 -20.28 -2.12
C HIS A 159 -3.45 -21.23 -0.92
N LYS A 160 -4.17 -22.36 -0.91
CA LYS A 160 -4.08 -23.37 0.16
C LYS A 160 -2.68 -23.97 0.31
N GLN A 161 -1.99 -24.23 -0.79
CA GLN A 161 -0.63 -24.80 -0.76
C GLN A 161 0.38 -23.81 -0.18
N ILE A 162 0.29 -22.53 -0.56
CA ILE A 162 1.19 -21.49 -0.05
C ILE A 162 0.93 -21.22 1.44
N GLU A 163 -0.33 -21.14 1.86
CA GLU A 163 -0.70 -21.01 3.28
C GLU A 163 -0.14 -22.15 4.13
N LYS A 164 -0.36 -23.40 3.71
CA LYS A 164 0.17 -24.57 4.41
C LYS A 164 1.70 -24.50 4.53
N ARG A 165 2.39 -24.20 3.43
CA ARG A 165 3.86 -24.11 3.43
C ARG A 165 4.38 -22.96 4.28
N LYS A 166 3.69 -21.81 4.29
CA LYS A 166 4.00 -20.65 5.13
C LYS A 166 3.90 -20.97 6.63
N ALA A 167 2.99 -21.88 7.02
CA ALA A 167 2.86 -22.35 8.39
C ALA A 167 3.95 -23.34 8.80
N GLU A 168 4.47 -24.14 7.86
CA GLU A 168 5.44 -25.21 8.13
C GLU A 168 6.91 -24.75 8.02
N ASP A 169 7.20 -23.73 7.20
CA ASP A 169 8.56 -23.29 6.87
C ASP A 169 8.75 -21.78 7.15
N GLU A 170 9.49 -21.47 8.22
CA GLU A 170 9.77 -20.09 8.62
C GLU A 170 10.60 -19.32 7.59
N ALA A 171 11.56 -19.97 6.92
CA ALA A 171 12.36 -19.34 5.90
C ALA A 171 11.49 -18.96 4.70
N PHE A 172 10.59 -19.86 4.29
CA PHE A 172 9.61 -19.56 3.24
C PHE A 172 8.66 -18.43 3.62
N ARG A 173 8.21 -18.38 4.87
CA ARG A 173 7.37 -17.28 5.38
C ARG A 173 8.06 -15.92 5.24
N ARG A 174 9.34 -15.82 5.62
CA ARG A 174 10.11 -14.57 5.48
C ARG A 174 10.22 -14.11 4.03
N ILE A 175 10.32 -15.05 3.08
CA ILE A 175 10.33 -14.73 1.64
C ILE A 175 9.00 -14.09 1.22
N ILE A 176 7.87 -14.70 1.62
CA ILE A 176 6.53 -14.19 1.29
C ILE A 176 6.32 -12.80 1.91
N ASP A 177 6.65 -12.62 3.18
CA ASP A 177 6.48 -11.34 3.88
C ASP A 177 7.38 -10.25 3.26
N SER A 178 8.58 -10.61 2.79
CA SER A 178 9.45 -9.69 2.03
C SER A 178 8.86 -9.31 0.66
N LEU A 179 8.20 -10.24 -0.04
CA LEU A 179 7.54 -9.96 -1.31
C LEU A 179 6.32 -9.05 -1.12
N ILE A 180 5.51 -9.30 -0.08
CA ILE A 180 4.38 -8.44 0.29
C ILE A 180 4.88 -7.02 0.53
N LYS A 181 5.92 -6.86 1.36
CA LYS A 181 6.49 -5.54 1.65
C LYS A 181 6.96 -4.82 0.37
N LYS A 182 7.66 -5.51 -0.53
CA LYS A 182 8.15 -4.94 -1.80
C LYS A 182 7.01 -4.53 -2.76
N ILE A 183 5.84 -5.18 -2.69
CA ILE A 183 4.71 -4.91 -3.59
C ILE A 183 3.80 -3.81 -3.04
N SER A 184 3.76 -3.65 -1.71
CA SER A 184 2.95 -2.65 -1.00
C SER A 184 3.70 -1.35 -0.68
N GLU A 185 5.01 -1.30 -0.90
CA GLU A 185 5.85 -0.09 -0.94
C GLU A 185 5.88 0.51 -2.36
#